data_AF-A0A3D0W8D6-F1
#
_entry.id   AF-A0A3D0W8D6-F1
#
_cell.length_a   1.000
_cell.length_b   1.000
_cell.length_c   1.000
_cell.angle_alpha   90.00
_cell.angle_beta   90.00
_cell.angle_gamma   90.00
#
_symmetry.space_group_name_H-M   'P 1'
#
loop_
_entity.id
_entity.type
_entity.pdbx_description
1 polymer ?
#
loop_
_entity_poly.entity_id
_entity_poly.type
_entity_poly.pdbx_seq_one_letter_code
_entity_poly.pdbx_strand_id
1 'polypeptide(L)'
;MRTRPPLWLATPSRYAGVTRTRARLILGGLALLVLLSFQSLLLGDAPSAEGAAGASDLALYEGIVAGMRSGGGYYDVAADQLRALDYPLRPFLTFRVPTLAVVQAALPPVAVVVLMLSISVSAGLAWLGLLMARAFTRPAPLVAAAVLLAGGLVAFVQWPLWP
;
A
#
# COMPACT_ATOMS: atom_id res chain seq x y z
N MET A 1 32.47 -26.86 25.32
CA MET A 1 33.03 -25.56 24.91
C MET A 1 31.86 -24.61 24.61
N ARG A 2 31.71 -23.49 25.34
CA ARG A 2 30.65 -22.51 25.06
C ARG A 2 31.09 -21.63 23.90
N THR A 3 30.35 -21.65 22.80
CA THR A 3 30.55 -20.75 21.65
C THR A 3 30.47 -19.30 22.11
N ARG A 4 31.55 -18.53 21.91
CA ARG A 4 31.57 -17.11 22.22
C ARG A 4 30.50 -16.39 21.38
N PRO A 5 29.70 -15.49 21.98
CA PRO A 5 28.69 -14.76 21.22
C PRO A 5 29.36 -13.91 20.12
N PRO A 6 28.77 -13.83 18.91
CA PRO A 6 29.32 -13.04 17.81
C PRO A 6 29.39 -11.55 18.19
N LEU A 7 30.44 -10.85 17.75
CA LEU A 7 30.73 -9.43 18.05
C LEU A 7 29.55 -8.47 17.79
N TRP A 8 28.63 -8.84 16.89
CA TRP A 8 27.44 -8.07 16.54
C TRP A 8 26.30 -8.14 17.56
N LEU A 9 26.38 -9.08 18.52
CA LEU A 9 25.55 -9.13 19.72
C LEU A 9 26.23 -8.50 20.95
N ALA A 10 27.48 -8.03 20.80
CA ALA A 10 28.21 -7.39 21.89
C ALA A 10 27.75 -5.95 22.13
N THR A 11 27.12 -5.32 21.13
CA THR A 11 26.47 -4.02 21.30
C THR A 11 25.06 -4.21 21.86
N PRO A 12 24.72 -3.53 22.97
CA PRO A 12 23.36 -3.58 23.50
C PRO A 12 22.40 -3.05 22.44
N SER A 13 21.47 -3.90 21.98
CA SER A 13 20.38 -3.45 21.11
C SER A 13 19.58 -2.36 21.80
N ARG A 14 18.85 -1.52 21.05
CA ARG A 14 17.95 -0.49 21.61
C ARG A 14 16.91 -1.02 22.61
N TYR A 15 16.75 -2.35 22.69
CA TYR A 15 15.83 -3.05 23.59
C TYR A 15 16.53 -3.79 24.73
N ALA A 16 17.85 -3.72 24.85
CA ALA A 16 18.63 -4.45 25.86
C ALA A 16 18.27 -4.06 27.31
N GLY A 17 17.78 -2.82 27.53
CA GLY A 17 17.33 -2.34 28.84
C GLY A 17 15.87 -2.64 29.19
N VAL A 18 15.11 -3.31 28.32
CA VAL A 18 13.67 -3.54 28.54
C VAL A 18 13.46 -4.76 29.45
N THR A 19 12.77 -4.56 30.58
CA THR A 19 12.41 -5.66 31.48
C THR A 19 11.43 -6.63 30.81
N ARG A 20 11.50 -7.92 31.17
CA ARG A 20 10.65 -8.98 30.57
C ARG A 20 9.15 -8.65 30.62
N THR A 21 8.69 -8.02 31.70
CA THR A 21 7.28 -7.62 31.88
C THR A 21 6.88 -6.53 30.89
N ARG A 22 7.72 -5.49 30.73
CA ARG A 22 7.48 -4.42 29.76
C ARG A 22 7.49 -4.95 28.32
N ALA A 23 8.43 -5.84 28.00
CA ALA A 23 8.47 -6.48 26.68
C ALA A 23 7.18 -7.26 26.37
N ARG A 24 6.65 -8.01 27.35
CA ARG A 24 5.38 -8.74 27.18
C ARG A 24 4.18 -7.82 27.02
N LEU A 25 4.11 -6.72 27.77
CA LEU A 25 3.05 -5.73 27.62
C LEU A 25 3.08 -5.06 26.24
N ILE A 26 4.27 -4.69 25.76
CA ILE A 26 4.43 -4.12 24.42
C ILE A 26 3.99 -5.11 23.34
N LEU A 27 4.42 -6.38 23.43
CA LEU A 27 4.02 -7.42 22.48
C LEU A 27 2.53 -7.72 22.55
N GLY A 28 1.95 -7.77 23.75
CA GLY A 28 0.52 -7.98 23.94
C GLY A 28 -0.31 -6.83 23.35
N GLY A 29 0.11 -5.58 23.58
CA GLY A 29 -0.53 -4.40 22.99
C GLY A 29 -0.44 -4.38 21.46
N LEU A 30 0.72 -4.74 20.90
CA LEU A 30 0.88 -4.87 19.45
C LEU A 30 -0.03 -5.96 18.88
N ALA A 31 -0.08 -7.14 19.52
CA ALA A 31 -0.96 -8.22 19.09
C ALA A 31 -2.44 -7.83 19.15
N LEU A 32 -2.84 -7.08 20.19
CA LEU A 32 -4.19 -6.54 20.30
C LEU A 32 -4.50 -5.56 19.17
N LEU A 33 -3.59 -4.64 18.83
CA LEU A 33 -3.77 -3.71 17.71
C LEU A 33 -3.90 -4.43 16.36
N VAL A 34 -3.10 -5.48 16.14
CA VAL A 34 -3.20 -6.32 14.94
C VAL A 34 -4.56 -7.02 14.89
N LEU A 35 -5.02 -7.61 16.01
CA LEU A 35 -6.34 -8.24 16.10
C LEU A 35 -7.49 -7.25 15.86
N LEU A 36 -7.40 -6.03 16.44
CA LEU A 36 -8.36 -4.96 16.21
C LEU A 36 -8.40 -4.50 14.75
N SER A 37 -7.29 -4.63 14.01
CA SER A 37 -7.26 -4.30 12.57
C SER A 37 -8.15 -5.24 11.74
N PHE A 38 -8.44 -6.45 12.23
CA PHE A 38 -9.33 -7.43 11.57
C PHE A 38 -10.82 -7.21 11.88
N GLN A 39 -11.18 -6.16 12.61
CA GLN A 39 -12.58 -5.84 12.91
C GLN A 39 -13.44 -5.67 11.64
N SER A 40 -12.84 -5.29 10.50
CA SER A 40 -13.55 -5.19 9.21
C SER A 40 -14.13 -6.52 8.74
N LEU A 41 -13.52 -7.66 9.10
CA LEU A 41 -14.03 -8.99 8.75
C LEU A 41 -15.31 -9.34 9.52
N LEU A 42 -15.56 -8.72 10.68
CA LEU A 42 -16.69 -9.02 11.55
C LEU A 42 -17.82 -8.00 11.44
N LEU A 43 -17.48 -6.72 11.27
CA LEU A 43 -18.46 -5.63 11.24
C LEU A 43 -19.02 -5.34 9.83
N GLY A 44 -18.50 -6.00 8.78
CA GLY A 44 -18.84 -5.68 7.40
C GLY A 44 -18.22 -4.35 6.96
N ASP A 45 -18.28 -4.06 5.66
CA ASP A 45 -17.78 -2.80 5.14
C ASP A 45 -18.51 -1.63 5.82
N ALA A 46 -17.75 -0.62 6.25
CA ALA A 46 -18.34 0.64 6.62
C ALA A 46 -19.19 1.14 5.44
N PRO A 47 -20.36 1.77 5.69
CA PRO A 47 -21.09 2.40 4.60
C PRO A 47 -20.10 3.27 3.83
N SER A 48 -19.97 2.99 2.53
CA SER A 48 -19.30 3.84 1.57
C SER A 48 -19.64 5.27 1.97
N ALA A 49 -18.66 6.16 2.07
CA ALA A 49 -18.91 7.56 2.39
C ALA A 49 -19.68 8.23 1.22
N GLU A 50 -20.91 7.81 0.97
CA GLU A 50 -21.85 8.28 -0.05
C GLU A 50 -22.29 9.72 0.22
N GLY A 51 -21.86 10.31 1.34
CA GLY A 51 -22.10 11.71 1.70
C GLY A 51 -20.94 12.67 1.42
N ALA A 52 -19.78 12.20 0.95
CA ALA A 52 -18.73 13.08 0.44
C ALA A 52 -18.83 13.09 -1.09
N ALA A 53 -19.70 13.95 -1.62
CA ALA A 53 -20.01 14.08 -3.04
C ALA A 53 -18.77 14.38 -3.91
N GLY A 54 -18.12 13.31 -4.38
CA GLY A 54 -17.16 13.30 -5.46
C GLY A 54 -17.05 11.85 -5.92
N ALA A 55 -17.25 11.58 -7.22
CA ALA A 55 -16.92 10.26 -7.72
C ALA A 55 -15.49 9.91 -7.30
N SER A 56 -15.25 8.64 -6.97
CA SER A 56 -13.97 8.18 -6.42
C SER A 56 -12.78 8.83 -7.14
N ASP A 57 -11.73 9.22 -6.40
CA ASP A 57 -10.50 9.75 -6.99
C ASP A 57 -9.97 8.84 -8.12
N LEU A 58 -10.24 7.53 -8.04
CA LEU A 58 -9.98 6.56 -9.11
C LEU A 58 -10.68 6.91 -10.42
N ALA A 59 -12.00 7.17 -10.38
CA ALA A 59 -12.79 7.57 -11.54
C ALA A 59 -12.28 8.88 -12.17
N LEU A 60 -11.84 9.84 -11.34
CA LEU A 60 -11.20 11.07 -11.82
C LEU A 60 -9.94 10.75 -12.65
N TYR A 61 -9.02 9.93 -12.13
CA TYR A 61 -7.79 9.61 -12.85
C TYR A 61 -8.02 8.74 -14.09
N GLU A 62 -8.94 7.79 -14.02
CA GLU A 62 -9.30 6.96 -15.17
C GLU A 62 -9.89 7.81 -16.30
N GLY A 63 -10.78 8.76 -15.97
CA GLY A 63 -11.35 9.71 -16.93
C GLY A 63 -10.28 10.58 -17.59
N ILE A 64 -9.27 11.04 -16.83
CA ILE A 64 -8.15 11.82 -17.36
C ILE A 64 -7.32 11.01 -18.35
N VAL A 65 -6.95 9.77 -17.99
CA VAL A 65 -6.16 8.90 -18.87
C VAL A 65 -6.95 8.53 -20.13
N ALA A 66 -8.24 8.25 -20.01
CA ALA A 66 -9.11 7.97 -21.14
C ALA A 66 -9.23 9.15 -22.10
N GLY A 67 -9.45 10.37 -21.58
CA GLY A 67 -9.52 11.58 -22.40
C GLY A 67 -8.18 11.96 -23.06
N MET A 68 -7.04 11.62 -22.44
CA MET A 68 -5.74 11.78 -23.11
C MET A 68 -5.50 10.72 -24.19
N ARG A 69 -5.98 9.49 -23.98
CA ARG A 69 -5.91 8.43 -25.01
C ARG A 69 -6.76 8.75 -26.23
N SER A 70 -7.85 9.49 -26.08
CA SER A 70 -8.64 10.00 -27.21
C SER A 70 -8.02 11.22 -27.91
N GLY A 71 -6.84 11.67 -27.47
CA GLY A 71 -6.07 12.75 -28.09
C GLY A 71 -6.17 14.11 -27.38
N GLY A 72 -6.80 14.19 -26.21
CA GLY A 72 -6.92 15.43 -25.44
C GLY A 72 -5.62 15.83 -24.71
N GLY A 73 -5.44 17.14 -24.50
CA GLY A 73 -4.36 17.67 -23.67
C GLY A 73 -4.62 17.46 -22.18
N TYR A 74 -3.58 17.17 -21.38
CA TYR A 74 -3.71 16.83 -19.95
C TYR A 74 -4.52 17.87 -19.15
N TYR A 75 -4.18 19.16 -19.27
CA TYR A 75 -4.81 20.19 -18.45
C TYR A 75 -6.28 20.44 -18.82
N ASP A 76 -6.62 20.33 -20.10
CA ASP A 76 -7.99 20.50 -20.59
C ASP A 76 -8.87 19.37 -20.10
N VAL A 77 -8.43 18.12 -20.33
CA VAL A 77 -9.14 16.91 -19.88
C VAL A 77 -9.23 16.88 -18.35
N ALA A 78 -8.17 17.24 -17.63
CA ALA A 78 -8.20 17.29 -16.16
C ALA A 78 -9.17 18.35 -15.63
N ALA A 79 -9.23 19.53 -16.26
CA ALA A 79 -10.20 20.55 -15.87
C ALA A 79 -11.64 20.11 -16.13
N ASP A 80 -11.90 19.44 -17.25
CA ASP A 80 -13.22 18.91 -17.58
C ASP A 80 -13.66 17.80 -16.61
N GLN A 81 -12.76 16.88 -16.26
CA GLN A 81 -13.05 15.82 -15.30
C GLN A 81 -13.24 16.37 -13.88
N LEU A 82 -12.44 17.35 -13.46
CA LEU A 82 -12.62 18.02 -12.17
C LEU A 82 -13.98 18.74 -12.10
N ARG A 83 -14.40 19.42 -13.18
CA ARG A 83 -15.74 20.04 -13.26
C ARG A 83 -16.87 19.01 -13.26
N ALA A 84 -16.70 17.91 -13.99
CA ALA A 84 -17.70 16.85 -14.08
C ALA A 84 -17.95 16.15 -12.74
N LEU A 85 -16.96 16.18 -11.86
CA LEU A 85 -17.00 15.56 -10.53
C LEU A 85 -17.13 16.58 -9.39
N ASP A 86 -17.54 17.82 -9.70
CA ASP A 86 -17.75 18.92 -8.75
C ASP A 86 -16.52 19.27 -7.87
N TYR A 87 -15.31 18.95 -8.32
CA TYR A 87 -14.08 19.31 -7.64
C TYR A 87 -13.67 20.77 -7.92
N PRO A 88 -13.14 21.50 -6.93
CA PRO A 88 -12.70 22.87 -7.11
C PRO A 88 -11.45 22.99 -8.00
N LEU A 89 -11.52 23.82 -9.03
CA LEU A 89 -10.41 24.12 -9.96
C LEU A 89 -9.35 25.05 -9.38
N ARG A 90 -9.55 25.55 -8.16
CA ARG A 90 -8.62 26.43 -7.43
C ARG A 90 -8.34 25.81 -6.07
N PRO A 91 -7.09 25.78 -5.59
CA PRO A 91 -5.86 26.35 -6.17
C PRO A 91 -5.21 25.45 -7.25
N PHE A 92 -4.16 25.95 -7.93
CA PHE A 92 -3.41 25.19 -8.95
C PHE A 92 -2.79 23.87 -8.43
N LEU A 93 -2.70 23.69 -7.10
CA LEU A 93 -2.28 22.45 -6.44
C LEU A 93 -3.22 21.27 -6.69
N THR A 94 -4.46 21.51 -7.14
CA THR A 94 -5.39 20.44 -7.51
C THR A 94 -4.90 19.69 -8.76
N PHE A 95 -4.12 20.35 -9.62
CA PHE A 95 -3.51 19.71 -10.79
C PHE A 95 -2.21 18.99 -10.38
N ARG A 96 -2.22 17.65 -10.47
CA ARG A 96 -1.02 16.84 -10.21
C ARG A 96 -0.03 16.90 -11.37
N VAL A 97 1.19 16.45 -11.10
CA VAL A 97 2.25 16.35 -12.10
C VAL A 97 1.83 15.39 -13.22
N PRO A 98 1.85 15.81 -14.51
CA PRO A 98 1.27 15.03 -15.60
C PRO A 98 2.06 13.78 -15.97
N THR A 99 3.28 13.60 -15.46
CA THR A 99 4.21 12.55 -15.88
C THR A 99 3.59 11.15 -15.83
N LEU A 100 2.88 10.83 -14.74
CA LEU A 100 2.23 9.54 -14.57
C LEU A 100 1.10 9.34 -15.58
N ALA A 101 0.27 10.37 -15.77
CA ALA A 101 -0.88 10.29 -16.67
C ALA A 101 -0.41 10.18 -18.14
N VAL A 102 0.62 10.93 -18.53
CA VAL A 102 1.22 10.86 -19.87
C VAL A 102 1.77 9.47 -20.16
N VAL A 103 2.51 8.89 -19.21
CA VAL A 103 3.05 7.53 -19.36
C VAL A 103 1.91 6.50 -19.43
N GLN A 104 0.88 6.61 -18.59
CA GLN A 104 -0.26 5.70 -18.60
C GLN A 104 -1.11 5.81 -19.88
N ALA A 105 -1.27 7.01 -20.44
CA ALA A 105 -1.99 7.19 -21.70
C ALA A 105 -1.20 6.61 -22.90
N ALA A 106 0.13 6.66 -22.86
CA ALA A 106 0.99 6.06 -23.89
C ALA A 106 1.04 4.52 -23.84
N LEU A 107 0.69 3.91 -22.71
CA LEU A 107 0.74 2.46 -22.50
C LEU A 107 -0.65 1.83 -22.72
N PRO A 108 -0.71 0.60 -23.26
CA PRO A 108 -1.93 -0.20 -23.23
C PRO A 108 -2.41 -0.44 -21.78
N PRO A 109 -3.73 -0.53 -21.52
CA PRO A 109 -4.26 -0.77 -20.17
C PRO A 109 -3.63 -1.98 -19.47
N VAL A 110 -3.48 -3.09 -20.21
CA VAL A 110 -2.89 -4.33 -19.71
C VAL A 110 -1.44 -4.13 -19.26
N ALA A 111 -0.66 -3.31 -19.98
CA ALA A 111 0.73 -3.05 -19.62
C ALA A 111 0.85 -2.28 -18.30
N VAL A 112 -0.05 -1.33 -18.04
CA VAL A 112 -0.09 -0.60 -16.77
C VAL A 112 -0.41 -1.53 -15.59
N VAL A 113 -1.40 -2.42 -15.77
CA VAL A 113 -1.76 -3.42 -14.75
C VAL A 113 -0.59 -4.36 -14.45
N VAL A 114 0.05 -4.88 -15.50
CA VAL A 114 1.22 -5.77 -15.35
C VAL A 114 2.36 -5.05 -14.62
N LEU A 115 2.64 -3.79 -14.95
CA LEU A 115 3.69 -3.02 -14.31
C LEU A 115 3.39 -2.80 -12.81
N MET A 116 2.16 -2.40 -12.45
CA MET A 116 1.76 -2.23 -11.06
C MET A 116 1.87 -3.54 -10.27
N LEU A 117 1.38 -4.64 -10.83
CA LEU A 117 1.51 -5.96 -10.20
C LEU A 117 2.97 -6.37 -10.04
N SER A 118 3.81 -6.15 -11.07
CA SER A 118 5.23 -6.49 -10.99
C SER A 118 5.98 -5.71 -9.91
N ILE A 119 5.68 -4.42 -9.74
CA ILE A 119 6.31 -3.59 -8.71
C ILE A 119 5.87 -4.04 -7.32
N SER A 120 4.58 -4.30 -7.13
CA SER A 120 4.02 -4.79 -5.87
C SER A 120 4.60 -6.14 -5.46
N VAL A 121 4.66 -7.10 -6.39
CA VAL A 121 5.25 -8.42 -6.15
C VAL A 121 6.75 -8.30 -5.88
N SER A 122 7.47 -7.49 -6.65
CA SER A 122 8.91 -7.30 -6.47
C SER A 122 9.24 -6.67 -5.11
N ALA A 123 8.46 -5.68 -4.67
CA ALA A 123 8.59 -5.08 -3.35
C ALA A 123 8.34 -6.12 -2.24
N GLY A 124 7.31 -6.95 -2.39
CA GLY A 124 7.00 -8.03 -1.44
C GLY A 124 8.12 -9.06 -1.36
N LEU A 125 8.65 -9.50 -2.51
CA LEU A 125 9.76 -10.44 -2.59
C LEU A 125 11.06 -9.86 -2.02
N ALA A 126 11.35 -8.58 -2.29
CA ALA A 126 12.52 -7.89 -1.73
C ALA A 126 12.47 -7.84 -0.19
N TRP A 127 11.30 -7.50 0.37
CA TRP A 127 11.10 -7.52 1.82
C TRP A 127 11.18 -8.92 2.41
N LEU A 128 10.59 -9.92 1.76
CA LEU A 128 10.66 -11.31 2.20
C LEU A 128 12.12 -11.80 2.22
N GLY A 129 12.87 -11.56 1.15
CA GLY A 129 14.29 -11.90 1.06
C GLY A 129 15.11 -11.22 2.16
N LEU A 130 14.84 -9.94 2.44
CA LEU A 130 15.51 -9.21 3.52
C LEU A 130 15.20 -9.80 4.91
N LEU A 131 13.94 -10.16 5.17
CA LEU A 131 13.51 -10.77 6.43
C LEU A 131 14.14 -12.15 6.63
N MET A 132 14.18 -12.97 5.58
CA MET A 132 14.83 -14.28 5.59
C MET A 132 16.34 -14.17 5.86
N ALA A 133 17.00 -13.19 5.24
CA ALA A 133 18.44 -13.03 5.37
C ALA A 133 18.90 -12.46 6.73
N ARG A 134 18.07 -11.62 7.38
CA ARG A 134 18.54 -10.80 8.53
C ARG A 134 17.74 -10.94 9.82
N ALA A 135 16.46 -11.32 9.77
CA ALA A 135 15.57 -11.15 10.92
C ALA A 135 15.24 -12.44 11.66
N PHE A 136 15.16 -13.59 10.96
CA PHE A 136 14.59 -14.81 11.55
C PHE A 136 15.50 -16.03 11.42
N THR A 137 15.83 -16.64 12.55
CA THR A 137 16.51 -17.95 12.63
C THR A 137 15.52 -19.12 12.73
N ARG A 138 14.21 -18.85 12.90
CA ARG A 138 13.13 -19.85 13.02
C ARG A 138 12.06 -19.62 11.94
N PRO A 139 11.44 -20.68 11.40
CA PRO A 139 10.49 -20.58 10.29
C PRO A 139 9.12 -20.02 10.71
N ALA A 140 8.66 -20.25 11.95
CA ALA A 140 7.35 -19.79 12.41
C ALA A 140 7.10 -18.26 12.30
N PRO A 141 8.00 -17.37 12.75
CA PRO A 141 7.80 -15.92 12.60
C PRO A 141 7.92 -15.45 11.15
N LEU A 142 8.62 -16.19 10.29
CA LEU A 142 8.71 -15.91 8.85
C LEU A 142 7.34 -16.16 8.19
N VAL A 143 6.68 -17.28 8.51
CA VAL A 143 5.33 -17.55 8.01
C VAL A 143 4.35 -16.46 8.43
N ALA A 144 4.38 -16.04 9.70
CA ALA A 144 3.52 -14.93 10.18
C ALA A 144 3.81 -13.62 9.43
N ALA A 145 5.08 -13.27 9.20
CA ALA A 145 5.45 -12.08 8.44
C ALA A 145 5.04 -12.17 6.96
N ALA A 146 5.18 -13.35 6.34
CA ALA A 146 4.76 -13.59 4.96
C ALA A 146 3.24 -13.51 4.82
N VAL A 147 2.47 -14.04 5.78
CA VAL A 147 1.01 -13.94 5.81
C VAL A 147 0.56 -12.49 5.97
N LEU A 148 1.20 -11.71 6.86
CA LEU A 148 0.88 -10.29 7.02
C LEU A 148 1.22 -9.49 5.76
N LEU A 149 2.35 -9.77 5.13
CA LEU A 149 2.79 -9.10 3.91
C LEU A 149 1.87 -9.45 2.73
N ALA A 150 1.50 -10.72 2.59
CA ALA A 150 0.54 -11.17 1.58
C ALA A 150 -0.85 -10.58 1.82
N GLY A 151 -1.34 -10.58 3.07
CA GLY A 151 -2.61 -9.97 3.45
C GLY A 151 -2.66 -8.48 3.15
N GLY A 152 -1.56 -7.76 3.44
CA GLY A 152 -1.42 -6.35 3.08
C GLY A 152 -1.45 -6.12 1.56
N LEU A 153 -0.74 -6.94 0.78
CA LEU A 153 -0.75 -6.82 -0.68
C LEU A 153 -2.15 -7.10 -1.26
N VAL A 154 -2.84 -8.13 -0.79
CA VAL A 154 -4.17 -8.54 -1.28
C VAL A 154 -5.22 -7.47 -1.02
N ALA A 155 -5.19 -6.79 0.14
CA ALA A 155 -6.15 -5.73 0.47
C ALA A 155 -6.11 -4.54 -0.52
N PHE A 156 -4.98 -4.32 -1.19
CA PHE A 156 -4.82 -3.27 -2.19
C PHE A 156 -4.94 -3.76 -3.63
N VAL A 157 -5.09 -5.07 -3.86
CA VAL A 157 -5.54 -5.59 -5.16
C VAL A 157 -7.04 -5.38 -5.24
N GLN A 158 -7.42 -4.15 -5.58
CA GLN A 158 -8.77 -3.86 -6.05
C GLN A 158 -8.89 -4.57 -7.41
N TRP A 159 -9.53 -5.74 -7.42
CA TRP A 159 -9.79 -6.47 -8.66
C TRP A 159 -10.51 -5.52 -9.63
N PRO A 160 -10.12 -5.45 -10.92
CA PRO A 160 -10.75 -4.53 -11.83
C PRO A 160 -12.24 -4.86 -11.92
N LEU A 161 -13.06 -3.95 -11.42
CA LEU A 161 -14.46 -3.78 -11.80
C LEU A 161 -14.48 -3.29 -13.24
N TRP A 162 -14.09 -4.17 -14.16
CA TRP A 162 -14.38 -4.01 -15.58
C TRP A 162 -15.70 -4.77 -15.85
N PRO A 163 -16.75 -4.14 -16.38
CA PRO A 163 -17.89 -4.86 -16.95
C PRO A 163 -17.51 -5.58 -18.26
#